data_AF-A0A644YAA0-F1
#
_entry.id   AF-A0A644YAA0-F1
#
_cell.length_a   1.000
_cell.length_b   1.000
_cell.length_c   1.000
_cell.angle_alpha   90.00
_cell.angle_beta   90.00
_cell.angle_gamma   90.00
#
_symmetry.space_group_name_H-M   'P 1'
#
loop_
_entity.id
_entity.type
_entity.pdbx_description
1 polymer ?
#
loop_
_entity_poly.entity_id
_entity_poly.type
_entity_poly.pdbx_seq_one_letter_code
_entity_poly.pdbx_strand_id
1 'polypeptide(L)'
;MEQDNILEIKYPHPHFKPQADYSDEIDEEGSVDSDIGYQEGEFSDERPYRVECWAIDDVKMATIYFSDRNIKKLHKEELVKYLEDEQLVRWLYERKNIQCRHIKDDLDISMWAVNVKLCDAKGKYAEIQCEIIPYECIAKKKD
;
A
#
# COMPACT_ATOMS: atom_id res chain seq x y z
N MET A 1 -0.57 37.67 20.99
CA MET A 1 0.40 36.64 20.60
C MET A 1 -0.41 35.39 20.36
N GLU A 2 -0.83 35.19 19.11
CA GLU A 2 -1.45 33.93 18.70
C GLU A 2 -0.38 32.85 18.88
N GLN A 3 -0.65 31.90 19.76
CA GLN A 3 0.13 30.67 19.80
C GLN A 3 -0.21 29.94 18.51
N ASP A 4 0.73 29.94 17.56
CA ASP A 4 0.71 29.03 16.44
C ASP A 4 0.65 27.61 17.03
N ASN A 5 -0.55 27.04 17.05
CA ASN A 5 -0.78 25.64 17.35
C ASN A 5 -0.15 24.84 16.20
N ILE A 6 1.15 24.63 16.28
CA ILE A 6 1.85 23.68 15.42
C ILE A 6 1.27 22.32 15.78
N LEU A 7 0.39 21.80 14.92
CA LEU A 7 -0.08 20.42 15.00
C LEU A 7 1.15 19.53 14.90
N GLU A 8 1.54 18.91 16.01
CA GLU A 8 2.63 17.96 16.02
C GLU A 8 2.19 16.70 15.27
N ILE A 9 2.75 16.48 14.08
CA ILE A 9 2.43 15.32 13.25
C ILE A 9 2.98 14.06 13.94
N LYS A 10 2.09 13.31 14.60
CA LYS A 10 2.41 12.06 15.33
C LYS A 10 2.96 10.99 14.41
N TYR A 11 2.39 10.83 13.21
CA TYR A 11 2.87 9.94 12.16
C TYR A 11 2.83 10.64 10.79
N PRO A 12 3.93 10.59 10.01
CA PRO A 12 3.93 11.15 8.67
C PRO A 12 2.98 10.36 7.76
N HIS A 13 2.23 11.08 6.94
CA HIS A 13 1.43 10.51 5.87
C HIS A 13 2.35 9.99 4.75
N PRO A 14 2.10 8.78 4.19
CA PRO A 14 2.80 8.32 3.00
C PRO A 14 2.70 9.37 1.88
N HIS A 15 3.83 9.81 1.33
CA HIS A 15 3.86 10.76 0.21
C HIS A 15 4.56 10.16 -1.00
N PHE A 16 3.75 9.68 -1.95
CA PHE A 16 4.22 9.22 -3.25
C PHE A 16 3.56 10.07 -4.33
N LYS A 17 4.36 10.60 -5.25
CA LYS A 17 3.84 11.21 -6.47
C LYS A 17 2.99 10.18 -7.19
N PRO A 18 1.80 10.57 -7.69
CA PRO A 18 1.06 9.72 -8.59
C PRO A 18 1.98 9.29 -9.74
N GLN A 19 2.01 8.00 -10.07
CA GLN A 19 2.57 7.56 -11.35
C GLN A 19 1.73 8.24 -12.43
N ALA A 20 2.26 9.32 -12.99
CA ALA A 20 1.54 10.21 -13.89
C ALA A 20 1.30 9.58 -15.27
N ASP A 21 2.04 8.53 -15.58
CA ASP A 21 1.98 7.83 -16.86
C ASP A 21 1.40 6.44 -16.64
N TYR A 22 0.07 6.36 -16.76
CA TYR A 22 -0.66 5.11 -16.97
C TYR A 22 -0.19 4.49 -18.28
N SER A 23 0.81 3.64 -18.21
CA SER A 23 1.12 2.71 -19.30
C SER A 23 1.24 1.32 -18.72
N ASP A 24 0.58 0.37 -19.36
CA ASP A 24 1.00 -1.03 -19.32
C ASP A 24 2.48 -1.04 -19.72
N GLU A 25 3.37 -1.06 -18.74
CA GLU A 25 4.79 -1.15 -18.99
C GLU A 25 5.08 -2.61 -19.32
N ILE A 26 5.53 -2.84 -20.55
CA ILE A 26 6.06 -4.13 -20.96
C ILE A 26 7.53 -4.10 -20.57
N ASP A 27 7.91 -4.95 -19.61
CA ASP A 27 9.31 -5.08 -19.20
C ASP A 27 10.17 -5.72 -20.30
N GLU A 28 11.50 -5.79 -20.08
CA GLU A 28 12.44 -6.38 -21.04
C GLU A 28 12.15 -7.87 -21.34
N GLU A 29 11.38 -8.55 -20.48
CA GLU A 29 11.01 -9.96 -20.58
C GLU A 29 9.61 -10.15 -21.20
N GLY A 30 8.86 -9.07 -21.44
CA GLY A 30 7.53 -9.09 -22.04
C GLY A 30 6.38 -9.13 -21.03
N SER A 31 6.65 -8.99 -19.73
CA SER A 31 5.64 -8.98 -18.66
C SER A 31 4.89 -7.65 -18.67
N VAL A 32 3.59 -7.69 -18.41
CA VAL A 32 2.75 -6.48 -18.36
C VAL A 32 2.49 -6.10 -16.91
N ASP A 33 2.99 -4.93 -16.49
CA ASP A 33 2.64 -4.31 -15.21
C ASP A 33 1.45 -3.37 -15.38
N SER A 34 0.42 -3.52 -14.54
CA SER A 34 -0.81 -2.75 -14.58
C SER A 34 -1.19 -2.26 -13.18
N ASP A 35 -1.17 -0.95 -13.00
CA ASP A 35 -1.71 -0.28 -11.82
C ASP A 35 -3.25 -0.31 -11.81
N ILE A 36 -3.84 -0.83 -10.73
CA ILE A 36 -5.30 -1.04 -10.63
C ILE A 36 -5.97 0.13 -9.91
N GLY A 37 -5.42 0.54 -8.78
CA GLY A 37 -6.04 1.56 -7.94
C GLY A 37 -5.37 1.70 -6.59
N TYR A 38 -5.92 2.59 -5.77
CA TYR A 38 -5.38 2.87 -4.44
C TYR A 38 -6.49 3.09 -3.42
N GLN A 39 -6.11 3.09 -2.14
CA GLN A 39 -6.95 3.61 -1.07
C GLN A 39 -6.07 4.20 0.02
N GLU A 40 -6.54 5.28 0.65
CA GLU A 40 -5.90 5.87 1.81
C GLU A 40 -6.82 5.73 3.03
N GLY A 41 -6.22 5.64 4.21
CA GLY A 41 -6.96 5.48 5.45
C GLY A 41 -6.07 5.68 6.66
N GLU A 42 -6.59 5.33 7.82
CA GLU A 42 -5.91 5.48 9.10
C GLU A 42 -6.06 4.19 9.92
N PHE A 43 -4.98 3.73 10.53
CA PHE A 43 -4.99 2.64 11.51
C PHE A 43 -5.51 3.12 12.87
N SER A 44 -5.87 2.17 13.74
CA SER A 44 -6.40 2.44 15.07
C SER A 44 -5.46 3.26 15.98
N ASP A 45 -4.15 3.27 15.69
CA ASP A 45 -3.16 4.07 16.41
C ASP A 45 -2.99 5.50 15.87
N GLU A 46 -3.87 5.92 14.95
CA GLU A 46 -3.87 7.21 14.22
C GLU A 46 -2.80 7.29 13.12
N ARG A 47 -2.25 6.15 12.70
CA ARG A 47 -1.25 6.13 11.64
C ARG A 47 -1.91 6.11 10.26
N PRO A 48 -1.64 7.12 9.42
CA PRO A 48 -2.09 7.08 8.04
C PRO A 48 -1.41 5.96 7.26
N TYR A 49 -2.17 5.34 6.36
CA TYR A 49 -1.68 4.36 5.41
C TYR A 49 -2.19 4.65 4.00
N ARG A 50 -1.46 4.11 3.02
CA ARG A 50 -1.86 4.04 1.62
C ARG A 50 -1.72 2.61 1.14
N VAL A 51 -2.75 2.08 0.51
CA VAL A 51 -2.73 0.80 -0.20
C VAL A 51 -2.73 1.08 -1.69
N GLU A 52 -1.82 0.46 -2.43
CA GLU A 52 -1.82 0.46 -3.89
C GLU A 52 -2.00 -0.96 -4.38
N CYS A 53 -2.96 -1.17 -5.27
CA CYS A 53 -3.20 -2.44 -5.93
C CYS A 53 -2.68 -2.36 -7.36
N TRP A 54 -1.93 -3.39 -7.75
CA TRP A 54 -1.29 -3.52 -9.05
C TRP A 54 -1.23 -4.99 -9.45
N ALA A 55 -0.93 -5.29 -10.70
CA ALA A 55 -0.78 -6.64 -11.18
C ALA A 55 0.36 -6.75 -12.19
N ILE A 56 1.11 -7.85 -12.11
CA ILE A 56 2.06 -8.24 -13.14
C ILE A 56 1.62 -9.58 -13.71
N ASP A 57 1.35 -9.61 -15.02
CA ASP A 57 0.76 -10.75 -15.72
C ASP A 57 -0.53 -11.28 -15.03
N ASP A 58 -0.50 -12.52 -14.52
CA ASP A 58 -1.62 -13.16 -13.82
C ASP A 58 -1.60 -12.93 -12.30
N VAL A 59 -0.59 -12.23 -11.77
CA VAL A 59 -0.36 -12.04 -10.35
C VAL A 59 -0.87 -10.68 -9.90
N LYS A 60 -1.88 -10.67 -9.02
CA LYS A 60 -2.37 -9.45 -8.37
C LYS A 60 -1.70 -9.25 -7.02
N MET A 61 -1.21 -8.03 -6.80
CA MET A 61 -0.49 -7.62 -5.61
C MET A 61 -1.17 -6.40 -4.96
N ALA A 62 -0.87 -6.19 -3.68
CA ALA A 62 -1.10 -4.91 -3.01
C ALA A 62 0.15 -4.50 -2.25
N THR A 63 0.51 -3.23 -2.32
CA THR A 63 1.58 -2.63 -1.52
C THR A 63 0.97 -1.67 -0.51
N ILE A 64 1.24 -1.91 0.77
CA ILE A 64 0.72 -1.11 1.88
C ILE A 64 1.86 -0.27 2.45
N TYR A 65 1.70 1.04 2.39
CA TYR A 65 2.65 2.02 2.87
C TYR A 65 2.15 2.70 4.13
N PHE A 66 3.00 2.83 5.13
CA PHE A 66 2.71 3.51 6.39
C PHE A 66 3.99 3.82 7.13
N SER A 67 3.93 4.79 8.05
CA SER A 67 5.10 5.17 8.85
C SER A 67 5.72 3.98 9.60
N ASP A 68 7.04 3.90 9.60
CA ASP A 68 7.78 2.94 10.43
C ASP A 68 8.04 3.44 11.87
N ARG A 69 7.60 4.66 12.19
CA ARG A 69 7.82 5.31 13.48
C ARG A 69 7.26 4.43 14.60
N ASN A 70 8.06 4.25 15.64
CA ASN A 70 7.79 3.39 16.81
C ASN A 70 7.66 1.88 16.54
N ILE A 71 7.67 1.43 15.28
CA ILE A 71 7.51 0.01 14.91
C ILE A 71 8.57 -0.50 13.92
N LYS A 72 9.65 0.24 13.74
CA LYS A 72 10.70 -0.04 12.73
C LYS A 72 11.32 -1.44 12.85
N LYS A 73 11.28 -2.01 14.04
CA LYS A 73 11.87 -3.31 14.39
C LYS A 73 10.90 -4.48 14.30
N LEU A 74 9.63 -4.25 13.94
CA LEU A 74 8.68 -5.35 13.77
C LEU A 74 9.16 -6.30 12.68
N HIS A 75 9.04 -7.58 12.97
CA HIS A 75 9.32 -8.65 12.03
C HIS A 75 8.09 -8.99 11.18
N LYS A 76 8.30 -9.82 10.17
CA LYS A 76 7.27 -10.21 9.20
C LYS A 76 5.99 -10.69 9.89
N GLU A 77 6.11 -11.56 10.87
CA GLU A 77 4.97 -12.17 11.58
C GLU A 77 4.17 -11.13 12.38
N GLU A 78 4.86 -10.14 12.96
CA GLU A 78 4.22 -9.05 13.70
C GLU A 78 3.51 -8.08 12.75
N LEU A 79 4.07 -7.82 11.57
CA LEU A 79 3.41 -7.01 10.53
C LEU A 79 2.19 -7.71 9.93
N VAL A 80 2.27 -9.04 9.69
CA VAL A 80 1.09 -9.84 9.30
C VAL A 80 -0.01 -9.67 10.32
N LYS A 81 0.31 -9.84 11.60
CA LYS A 81 -0.66 -9.73 12.69
C LYS A 81 -1.22 -8.32 12.79
N TYR A 82 -0.38 -7.30 12.69
CA TYR A 82 -0.80 -5.90 12.72
C TYR A 82 -1.83 -5.60 11.63
N LEU A 83 -1.57 -6.01 10.38
CA LEU A 83 -2.49 -5.78 9.26
C LEU A 83 -3.80 -6.58 9.36
N GLU A 84 -3.78 -7.74 10.01
CA GLU A 84 -4.97 -8.55 10.28
C GLU A 84 -5.80 -7.98 11.45
N ASP A 85 -5.14 -7.54 12.53
CA ASP A 85 -5.79 -6.91 13.69
C ASP A 85 -6.43 -5.56 13.30
N GLU A 86 -5.78 -4.79 12.42
CA GLU A 86 -6.31 -3.56 11.82
C GLU A 86 -7.40 -3.81 10.76
N GLN A 87 -7.75 -5.08 10.52
CA GLN A 87 -8.75 -5.51 9.53
C GLN A 87 -8.48 -4.98 8.12
N LEU A 88 -7.24 -4.62 7.77
CA LEU A 88 -6.90 -4.13 6.44
C LEU A 88 -6.68 -5.29 5.47
N VAL A 89 -6.09 -6.39 5.96
CA VAL A 89 -5.81 -7.59 5.17
C VAL A 89 -6.43 -8.81 5.82
N ARG A 90 -7.26 -9.52 5.05
CA ARG A 90 -7.76 -10.84 5.41
C ARG A 90 -6.99 -11.92 4.66
N TRP A 91 -6.39 -12.84 5.41
CA TRP A 91 -5.64 -13.94 4.86
C TRP A 91 -6.52 -15.18 4.67
N LEU A 92 -6.46 -15.83 3.50
CA LEU A 92 -7.30 -17.00 3.18
C LEU A 92 -6.57 -18.34 3.38
N TYR A 93 -5.23 -18.31 3.48
CA TYR A 93 -4.38 -19.48 3.66
C TYR A 93 -3.42 -19.30 4.83
N GLU A 94 -2.89 -20.40 5.38
CA GLU A 94 -1.90 -20.36 6.46
C GLU A 94 -0.59 -19.70 6.01
N ARG A 95 -0.12 -20.01 4.80
CA ARG A 95 1.12 -19.44 4.27
C ARG A 95 0.89 -18.01 3.80
N LYS A 96 1.32 -17.04 4.61
CA LYS A 96 1.24 -15.60 4.28
C LYS A 96 2.37 -15.20 3.33
N ASN A 97 1.99 -14.92 2.09
CA ASN A 97 2.94 -14.52 1.06
C ASN A 97 3.08 -12.98 1.07
N ILE A 98 3.99 -12.50 1.91
CA ILE A 98 4.33 -11.08 2.01
C ILE A 98 5.82 -10.86 1.96
N GLN A 99 6.20 -9.67 1.49
CA GLN A 99 7.53 -9.11 1.55
C GLN A 99 7.44 -7.75 2.24
N CYS A 100 8.27 -7.54 3.26
CA CYS A 100 8.33 -6.29 4.01
C CYS A 100 9.68 -5.62 3.77
N ARG A 101 9.68 -4.34 3.47
CA ARG A 101 10.92 -3.56 3.33
C ARG A 101 10.73 -2.15 3.88
N HIS A 102 11.83 -1.56 4.33
CA HIS A 102 11.89 -0.12 4.60
C HIS A 102 12.19 0.61 3.30
N ILE A 103 11.43 1.65 3.03
CA ILE A 103 11.66 2.56 1.91
C ILE A 103 11.69 4.01 2.40
N LYS A 104 12.12 4.91 1.54
CA LYS A 104 11.96 6.34 1.71
C LYS A 104 10.91 6.81 0.71
N ASP A 105 9.99 7.63 1.17
CA ASP A 105 9.00 8.27 0.29
C ASP A 105 9.61 9.49 -0.43
N ASP A 106 8.80 10.23 -1.20
CA ASP A 106 9.29 11.38 -1.99
C ASP A 106 9.72 12.58 -1.13
N LEU A 107 9.47 12.54 0.18
CA LEU A 107 9.93 13.52 1.16
C LEU A 107 11.12 13.01 1.98
N ASP A 108 11.76 11.92 1.55
CA ASP A 108 12.86 11.23 2.23
C ASP A 108 12.49 10.65 3.62
N ILE A 109 11.20 10.45 3.87
CA ILE A 109 10.69 9.93 5.14
C ILE A 109 10.68 8.41 5.09
N SER A 110 11.22 7.77 6.15
CA SER A 110 11.26 6.32 6.28
C SER A 110 9.86 5.74 6.51
N MET A 111 9.50 4.75 5.68
CA MET A 111 8.19 4.08 5.70
C MET A 111 8.37 2.57 5.62
N TRP A 112 7.39 1.83 6.14
CA TRP A 112 7.16 0.45 5.74
C TRP A 112 6.54 0.41 4.35
N ALA A 113 7.02 -0.51 3.51
CA ALA A 113 6.32 -1.00 2.34
C ALA A 113 6.11 -2.52 2.50
N VAL A 114 4.84 -2.92 2.62
CA VAL A 114 4.45 -4.33 2.77
C VAL A 114 3.74 -4.78 1.50
N ASN A 115 4.43 -5.59 0.71
CA ASN A 115 3.88 -6.23 -0.49
C ASN A 115 3.14 -7.50 -0.10
N VAL A 116 1.89 -7.61 -0.53
CA VAL A 116 0.98 -8.72 -0.27
C VAL A 116 0.55 -9.34 -1.59
N LYS A 117 0.77 -10.65 -1.75
CA LYS A 117 0.20 -11.39 -2.88
C LYS A 117 -1.28 -11.67 -2.64
N LEU A 118 -2.14 -11.12 -3.50
CA LEU A 118 -3.59 -11.27 -3.38
C LEU A 118 -4.07 -12.52 -4.11
N CYS A 119 -3.69 -12.70 -5.38
CA CYS A 119 -4.02 -13.89 -6.16
C CYS A 119 -3.04 -14.12 -7.31
N ASP A 120 -3.06 -15.32 -7.86
CA ASP A 120 -2.48 -15.68 -9.15
C ASP A 120 -3.39 -16.67 -9.90
N ALA A 121 -2.95 -17.24 -11.03
CA ALA A 121 -3.73 -18.26 -11.75
C ALA A 121 -4.07 -19.52 -10.93
N LYS A 122 -3.39 -19.79 -9.80
CA LYS A 122 -3.67 -20.95 -8.94
C LYS A 122 -4.74 -20.65 -7.90
N GLY A 123 -4.99 -19.38 -7.57
CA GLY A 123 -6.09 -18.99 -6.68
C GLY A 123 -5.83 -17.71 -5.90
N LYS A 124 -6.70 -17.47 -4.92
CA LYS A 124 -6.74 -16.26 -4.10
C LYS A 124 -6.17 -16.51 -2.71
N TYR A 125 -5.16 -15.75 -2.29
CA TYR A 125 -4.43 -15.94 -1.04
C TYR A 125 -4.81 -14.96 0.07
N ALA A 126 -5.17 -13.73 -0.32
CA ALA A 126 -5.50 -12.65 0.60
C ALA A 126 -6.48 -11.66 -0.03
N GLU A 127 -7.08 -10.83 0.81
CA GLU A 127 -8.04 -9.79 0.43
C GLU A 127 -7.72 -8.49 1.17
N ILE A 128 -7.63 -7.39 0.42
CA ILE A 128 -7.74 -6.06 1.01
C ILE A 128 -9.21 -5.83 1.38
N GLN A 129 -9.47 -5.42 2.62
CA GLN A 129 -10.83 -5.26 3.16
C GLN A 129 -11.38 -3.84 3.01
N CYS A 130 -10.67 -2.94 2.35
CA CYS A 130 -11.17 -1.62 1.96
C CYS A 130 -11.53 -1.57 0.47
N GLU A 131 -12.44 -0.64 0.13
CA GLU A 131 -12.79 -0.37 -1.27
C GLU A 131 -11.63 0.37 -1.95
N ILE A 132 -11.09 -0.23 -3.01
CA ILE A 132 -10.01 0.35 -3.82
C ILE A 132 -10.62 1.34 -4.82
N ILE A 133 -10.13 2.57 -4.79
CA ILE A 133 -10.44 3.60 -5.77
C ILE A 133 -9.65 3.28 -7.04
N PRO A 134 -10.32 2.92 -8.14
CA PRO A 134 -9.63 2.59 -9.38
C PRO A 134 -8.99 3.85 -9.94
N TYR A 135 -7.78 3.70 -10.46
CA TYR A 135 -7.08 4.82 -11.08
C TYR A 135 -7.82 5.39 -12.31
N GLU A 136 -8.60 4.56 -13.01
CA GLU A 136 -9.42 4.95 -14.17
C GLU A 136 -10.47 6.04 -13.87
N CYS A 137 -10.82 6.27 -12.60
CA CYS A 137 -11.79 7.28 -12.20
C CYS A 137 -11.28 8.74 -12.26
N ILE A 138 -9.97 8.97 -12.43
CA ILE A 138 -9.40 10.33 -12.46
C ILE A 138 -9.31 10.89 -13.90
N ALA A 139 -9.43 10.05 -14.94
CA ALA A 139 -9.19 10.42 -16.34
C ALA A 139 -10.43 10.92 -17.13
N LYS A 140 -11.61 11.05 -16.52
CA LYS A 140 -12.81 11.57 -17.21
C LYS A 140 -13.32 12.91 -16.66
N LYS A 141 -12.53 13.95 -16.87
CA LYS A 141 -13.04 15.25 -17.33
C LYS A 141 -12.30 15.64 -18.60
N LYS A 142 -12.82 15.20 -19.75
CA LYS A 142 -12.63 15.93 -21.00
C LYS A 142 -13.80 16.90 -21.08
N ASP A 143 -13.49 18.19 -21.00
CA ASP A 143 -14.36 19.26 -21.49
C ASP A 143 -14.66 19.07 -23.00
#